data_AF-A0A087TUM9-F1
#
_entry.id   AF-A0A087TUM9-F1
#
_cell.length_a   1.000
_cell.length_b   1.000
_cell.length_c   1.000
_cell.angle_alpha   90.00
_cell.angle_beta   90.00
_cell.angle_gamma   90.00
#
_symmetry.space_group_name_H-M   'P 1'
#
loop_
_entity.id
_entity.type
_entity.pdbx_description
1 polymer ?
#
loop_
_entity_poly.entity_id
_entity_poly.type
_entity_poly.pdbx_seq_one_letter_code
_entity_poly.pdbx_strand_id
1 'polypeptide(L)'
;MAEQTDDKFTFTWIIENFSMCHLPKGQFFESLSFVIHSVPSIKWCIELYPNGYRNENYIAVYLRRDDDSVGVCNIKYSIQGLDSNEKVIFSCLEKDAAVFETKMSRGYYDAAKREPLCHSLINDILIIKCVMEPAFETKEQEIFASIPYKNGLFTDIILRAGDTIYKLHKAVLSARWPKLLEKLDAEKSSELALDIKSEVLEAMIEYVYTGKLDCSKPKILGDLYAAATRYELLNLQSTPIVALKVRTQFNIKKISFHWPIENFTTLAKDTVLYSHVFSVSLPNPCRWYLILHLRENAIANTSFHISICKVRNTEPKPVFVKSKIAFNEQNSSENKHFFPDNESWKCAEFSENISINPQDVLLLECEFIFSDCKYFSEITESFCAFTTSINCHNFSSDLRNLYETGQFSDARITVGSEVFFVHKCILCARSSVFSRMFQTKMTEAKNDTIEISDVDPNVMEKMLSYMYSGYLEDMEDSVEELYSLANRYDVPSLRKKCSNFLKSNFTFGNVCNILQLADLHSDSDLFNSALDFISDHAKDVFSTDHWIKITKCNFMAKLLQDLVLKIK
;
A
#
# COMPACT_ATOMS: atom_id res chain seq x y z
N MET A 1 10.25 8.49 23.47
CA MET A 1 9.19 8.92 22.55
C MET A 1 9.16 7.89 21.44
N ALA A 2 8.05 7.17 21.28
CA ALA A 2 7.91 6.18 20.21
C ALA A 2 7.84 6.93 18.87
N GLU A 3 8.75 6.62 17.95
CA GLU A 3 8.65 7.05 16.56
C GLU A 3 7.34 6.48 15.99
N GLN A 4 6.43 7.39 15.63
CA GLN A 4 5.23 7.07 14.87
C GLN A 4 5.70 6.65 13.48
N THR A 5 5.49 5.39 13.09
CA THR A 5 5.85 4.92 11.74
C THR A 5 4.92 5.56 10.71
N ASP A 6 5.51 6.32 9.78
CA ASP A 6 4.84 7.15 8.76
C ASP A 6 4.20 6.33 7.60
N ASP A 7 4.21 4.99 7.67
CA ASP A 7 3.95 4.11 6.51
C ASP A 7 2.49 3.63 6.35
N LYS A 8 1.55 4.11 7.17
CA LYS A 8 0.13 3.71 7.06
C LYS A 8 -0.61 4.57 6.04
N PHE A 9 -1.13 3.92 5.01
CA PHE A 9 -1.96 4.52 3.99
C PHE A 9 -3.46 4.26 4.27
N THR A 10 -4.30 5.28 4.07
CA THR A 10 -5.76 5.14 4.24
C THR A 10 -6.47 5.55 2.97
N PHE A 11 -7.25 4.63 2.42
CA PHE A 11 -8.17 4.86 1.31
C PHE A 11 -9.62 4.86 1.80
N THR A 12 -10.42 5.80 1.31
CA THR A 12 -11.82 5.96 1.65
C THR A 12 -12.67 5.90 0.38
N TRP A 13 -13.69 5.07 0.36
CA TRP A 13 -14.61 4.92 -0.76
C TRP A 13 -16.05 5.14 -0.28
N ILE A 14 -16.63 6.26 -0.68
CA ILE A 14 -18.01 6.64 -0.39
C ILE A 14 -18.91 6.08 -1.48
N ILE A 15 -19.90 5.29 -1.09
CA ILE A 15 -20.87 4.68 -2.00
C ILE A 15 -22.26 5.21 -1.64
N GLU A 16 -22.84 6.02 -2.52
CA GLU A 16 -24.17 6.57 -2.37
C GLU A 16 -25.23 5.72 -3.05
N ASN A 17 -26.43 5.70 -2.47
CA ASN A 17 -27.57 4.90 -2.91
C ASN A 17 -27.24 3.39 -2.89
N PHE A 18 -26.49 2.92 -1.89
CA PHE A 18 -25.97 1.55 -1.84
C PHE A 18 -27.08 0.49 -1.81
N SER A 19 -28.18 0.76 -1.10
CA SER A 19 -29.33 -0.15 -1.05
C SER A 19 -29.98 -0.39 -2.41
N MET A 20 -29.79 0.54 -3.35
CA MET A 20 -30.27 0.50 -4.73
C MET A 20 -29.32 -0.20 -5.70
N CYS A 21 -28.16 -0.68 -5.22
CA CYS A 21 -27.26 -1.54 -5.98
C CYS A 21 -27.77 -2.99 -5.98
N HIS A 22 -28.19 -3.49 -7.14
CA HIS A 22 -28.55 -4.90 -7.32
C HIS A 22 -27.68 -5.54 -8.40
N LEU A 23 -26.65 -6.27 -7.97
CA LEU A 23 -25.84 -7.14 -8.83
C LEU A 23 -26.09 -8.60 -8.46
N PRO A 24 -26.18 -9.53 -9.42
CA PRO A 24 -26.27 -10.95 -9.15
C PRO A 24 -25.16 -11.45 -8.22
N LYS A 25 -25.42 -12.56 -7.51
CA LYS A 25 -24.41 -13.25 -6.71
C LYS A 25 -23.15 -13.52 -7.53
N GLY A 26 -21.98 -13.24 -6.95
CA GLY A 26 -20.69 -13.41 -7.61
C GLY A 26 -20.30 -12.26 -8.56
N GLN A 27 -21.17 -11.27 -8.79
CA GLN A 27 -20.81 -10.03 -9.48
C GLN A 27 -20.45 -8.94 -8.47
N PHE A 28 -19.55 -8.06 -8.88
CA PHE A 28 -19.06 -6.93 -8.08
C PHE A 28 -19.01 -5.66 -8.90
N PHE A 29 -18.86 -4.55 -8.20
CA PHE A 29 -18.36 -3.30 -8.75
C PHE A 29 -17.11 -2.88 -7.96
N GLU A 30 -16.29 -2.05 -8.57
CA GLU A 30 -14.99 -1.68 -8.02
C GLU A 30 -14.86 -0.19 -7.78
N SER A 31 -14.00 0.16 -6.83
CA SER A 31 -13.53 1.54 -6.66
C SER A 31 -12.68 1.96 -7.85
N LEU A 32 -12.47 3.27 -8.02
CA LEU A 32 -11.36 3.72 -8.87
C LEU A 32 -10.02 3.21 -8.31
N SER A 33 -9.07 2.94 -9.20
CA SER A 33 -7.74 2.49 -8.79
C SER A 33 -6.99 3.59 -8.05
N PHE A 34 -6.21 3.21 -7.05
CA PHE A 34 -5.36 4.08 -6.24
C PHE A 34 -3.98 3.44 -6.05
N VAL A 35 -2.99 4.20 -5.57
CA VAL A 35 -1.62 3.72 -5.33
C VAL A 35 -1.21 4.06 -3.90
N ILE A 36 -0.35 3.26 -3.29
CA ILE A 36 0.24 3.59 -1.99
C ILE A 36 1.52 4.40 -2.23
N HIS A 37 1.75 5.46 -1.44
CA HIS A 37 2.90 6.34 -1.60
C HIS A 37 4.25 5.60 -1.54
N SER A 38 4.39 4.60 -0.68
CA SER A 38 5.62 3.81 -0.52
C SER A 38 5.81 2.75 -1.61
N VAL A 39 4.80 2.48 -2.44
CA VAL A 39 4.88 1.55 -3.57
C VAL A 39 4.06 2.08 -4.77
N PRO A 40 4.44 3.22 -5.37
CA PRO A 40 3.60 3.95 -6.33
C PRO A 40 3.48 3.26 -7.70
N SER A 41 4.29 2.24 -7.95
CA SER A 41 4.23 1.40 -9.16
C SER A 41 3.07 0.39 -9.15
N ILE A 42 2.55 0.06 -7.95
CA ILE A 42 1.49 -0.93 -7.76
C ILE A 42 0.15 -0.22 -7.61
N LYS A 43 -0.80 -0.58 -8.47
CA LYS A 43 -2.18 -0.08 -8.42
C LYS A 43 -3.04 -1.02 -7.60
N TRP A 44 -3.99 -0.45 -6.89
CA TRP A 44 -4.92 -1.16 -6.01
C TRP A 44 -6.34 -0.70 -6.31
N CYS A 45 -7.31 -1.57 -6.12
CA CYS A 45 -8.73 -1.20 -6.07
C CYS A 45 -9.47 -2.07 -5.05
N ILE A 46 -10.67 -1.65 -4.67
CA ILE A 46 -11.55 -2.43 -3.80
C ILE A 46 -12.68 -3.00 -4.64
N GLU A 47 -12.90 -4.30 -4.55
CA GLU A 47 -14.03 -5.00 -5.15
C GLU A 47 -15.12 -5.20 -4.08
N LEU A 48 -16.35 -4.79 -4.38
CA LEU A 48 -17.49 -4.99 -3.49
C LEU A 48 -18.57 -5.83 -4.18
N TYR A 49 -18.90 -6.96 -3.57
CA TYR A 49 -19.96 -7.87 -4.00
C TYR A 49 -21.21 -7.59 -3.16
N PRO A 50 -22.19 -6.81 -3.67
CA PRO A 50 -23.33 -6.36 -2.88
C PRO A 50 -24.26 -7.51 -2.46
N ASN A 51 -24.37 -8.56 -3.28
CA ASN A 51 -25.10 -9.81 -2.98
C ASN A 51 -24.12 -10.98 -2.84
N GLY A 52 -22.92 -10.69 -2.30
CA GLY A 52 -21.93 -11.67 -1.88
C GLY A 52 -21.27 -12.47 -3.00
N TYR A 53 -20.13 -13.08 -2.66
CA TYR A 53 -19.40 -13.96 -3.56
C TYR A 53 -19.91 -15.41 -3.45
N ARG A 54 -19.99 -15.93 -2.21
CA ARG A 54 -20.46 -17.30 -1.91
C ARG A 54 -21.87 -17.38 -1.34
N ASN A 55 -22.32 -16.34 -0.65
CA ASN A 55 -23.61 -16.30 0.03
C ASN A 55 -24.32 -14.97 -0.27
N GLU A 56 -25.53 -15.04 -0.82
CA GLU A 56 -26.30 -13.87 -1.26
C GLU A 56 -26.83 -12.99 -0.14
N ASN A 57 -26.83 -13.50 1.10
CA ASN A 57 -27.27 -12.76 2.28
C ASN A 57 -26.19 -11.85 2.86
N TYR A 58 -24.96 -11.95 2.37
CA TYR A 58 -23.81 -11.18 2.85
C TYR A 58 -23.27 -10.28 1.75
N ILE A 59 -22.64 -9.18 2.15
CA ILE A 59 -21.73 -8.45 1.28
C ILE A 59 -20.34 -9.08 1.39
N ALA A 60 -19.58 -9.06 0.29
CA ALA A 60 -18.17 -9.41 0.31
C ALA A 60 -17.33 -8.24 -0.16
N VAL A 61 -16.15 -8.06 0.43
CA VAL A 61 -15.23 -6.97 0.10
C VAL A 61 -13.81 -7.52 -0.05
N TYR A 62 -13.15 -7.15 -1.14
CA TYR A 62 -11.80 -7.59 -1.47
C TYR A 62 -10.93 -6.41 -1.85
N LEU A 63 -9.68 -6.46 -1.41
CA LEU A 63 -8.60 -5.64 -1.93
C LEU A 63 -7.97 -6.39 -3.10
N ARG A 64 -7.84 -5.73 -4.26
CA ARG A 64 -7.24 -6.30 -5.46
C ARG A 64 -6.02 -5.49 -5.90
N ARG A 65 -4.96 -6.20 -6.29
CA ARG A 65 -3.84 -5.61 -7.05
C ARG A 65 -4.26 -5.43 -8.51
N ASP A 66 -4.20 -4.20 -9.01
CA ASP A 66 -4.77 -3.76 -10.28
C ASP A 66 -3.70 -3.23 -11.27
N ASP A 67 -2.49 -3.75 -11.19
CA ASP A 67 -1.42 -3.50 -12.17
C ASP A 67 -1.00 -4.78 -12.88
N ASP A 68 -0.13 -4.64 -13.87
CA ASP A 68 0.43 -5.75 -14.68
C ASP A 68 1.91 -6.01 -14.35
N SER A 69 2.46 -5.39 -13.30
CA SER A 69 3.87 -5.58 -12.93
C SER A 69 4.11 -6.96 -12.35
N VAL A 70 5.28 -7.53 -12.65
CA VAL A 70 5.71 -8.85 -12.19
C VAL A 70 6.28 -8.74 -10.77
N GLY A 71 5.98 -9.70 -9.90
CA GLY A 71 6.49 -9.78 -8.53
C GLY A 71 5.38 -9.92 -7.49
N VAL A 72 5.76 -10.00 -6.22
CA VAL A 72 4.83 -10.08 -5.09
C VAL A 72 4.92 -8.82 -4.23
N CYS A 73 3.81 -8.44 -3.60
CA CYS A 73 3.76 -7.35 -2.64
C CYS A 73 3.14 -7.83 -1.33
N ASN A 74 3.82 -7.58 -0.22
CA ASN A 74 3.33 -7.94 1.11
C ASN A 74 2.70 -6.73 1.77
N ILE A 75 1.40 -6.80 2.06
CA ILE A 75 0.64 -5.71 2.66
C ILE A 75 -0.13 -6.24 3.86
N LYS A 76 0.01 -5.57 5.01
CA LYS A 76 -0.98 -5.64 6.10
C LYS A 76 -2.12 -4.70 5.75
N TYR A 77 -3.35 -5.17 5.83
CA TYR A 77 -4.50 -4.33 5.52
C TYR A 77 -5.69 -4.62 6.43
N SER A 78 -6.56 -3.64 6.55
CA SER A 78 -7.85 -3.76 7.21
C SER A 78 -8.91 -3.02 6.41
N ILE A 79 -10.11 -3.56 6.38
CA ILE A 79 -11.25 -2.95 5.68
C ILE A 79 -12.39 -2.79 6.68
N GLN A 80 -12.91 -1.58 6.76
CA GLN A 80 -14.06 -1.23 7.59
C GLN A 80 -15.19 -0.70 6.72
N GLY A 81 -16.42 -1.07 7.04
CA GLY A 81 -17.62 -0.41 6.53
C GLY A 81 -18.20 0.51 7.59
N LEU A 82 -18.46 1.75 7.22
CA LEU A 82 -18.95 2.81 8.09
C LEU A 82 -20.23 3.41 7.49
N ASP A 83 -21.07 4.01 8.33
CA ASP A 83 -22.15 4.90 7.88
C ASP A 83 -21.63 6.32 7.59
N SER A 84 -22.52 7.24 7.18
CA SER A 84 -22.15 8.65 6.91
C SER A 84 -21.77 9.47 8.15
N ASN A 85 -21.97 8.95 9.36
CA ASN A 85 -21.47 9.53 10.61
C ASN A 85 -20.15 8.87 11.06
N GLU A 86 -19.51 8.08 10.19
CA GLU A 86 -18.29 7.32 10.48
C GLU A 86 -18.44 6.27 11.60
N LYS A 87 -19.67 5.81 11.88
CA LYS A 87 -19.88 4.70 12.80
C LYS A 87 -19.54 3.39 12.11
N VAL A 88 -18.69 2.58 12.73
CA VAL A 88 -18.32 1.25 12.23
C VAL A 88 -19.53 0.31 12.24
N ILE A 89 -19.87 -0.21 11.07
CA ILE A 89 -20.91 -1.22 10.84
C ILE A 89 -20.27 -2.62 10.83
N PHE A 90 -19.14 -2.76 10.14
CA PHE A 90 -18.33 -3.98 10.14
C PHE A 90 -16.85 -3.65 10.05
N SER A 91 -16.02 -4.57 10.54
CA SER A 91 -14.57 -4.45 10.49
C SER A 91 -13.97 -5.82 10.17
N CYS A 92 -13.14 -5.86 9.15
CA CYS A 92 -12.39 -7.02 8.74
C CYS A 92 -10.91 -6.72 8.90
N LEU A 93 -10.24 -7.48 9.76
CA LEU A 93 -8.87 -7.23 10.20
C LEU A 93 -7.99 -8.41 9.80
N GLU A 94 -7.02 -8.17 8.94
CA GLU A 94 -5.96 -9.13 8.69
C GLU A 94 -4.87 -8.91 9.73
N LYS A 95 -4.56 -9.93 10.54
CA LYS A 95 -3.55 -9.81 11.60
C LYS A 95 -2.13 -9.84 11.02
N ASP A 96 -1.96 -10.56 9.92
CA ASP A 96 -0.67 -10.82 9.29
C ASP A 96 -0.56 -10.12 7.93
N ALA A 97 0.66 -10.01 7.43
CA ALA A 97 0.91 -9.50 6.09
C ALA A 97 0.38 -10.48 5.05
N ALA A 98 -0.41 -9.99 4.10
CA ALA A 98 -0.91 -10.77 2.99
C ALA A 98 -0.04 -10.56 1.74
N VAL A 99 0.31 -11.67 1.09
CA VAL A 99 1.07 -11.67 -0.17
C VAL A 99 0.12 -11.48 -1.36
N PHE A 100 0.37 -10.46 -2.19
CA PHE A 100 -0.38 -10.16 -3.41
C PHE A 100 0.46 -10.35 -4.67
N GLU A 101 0.09 -11.34 -5.46
CA GLU A 101 0.57 -11.53 -6.84
C GLU A 101 -0.16 -10.59 -7.81
N THR A 102 0.35 -10.48 -9.04
CA THR A 102 -0.27 -9.70 -10.13
C THR A 102 -1.74 -10.11 -10.32
N LYS A 103 -2.65 -9.14 -10.34
CA LYS A 103 -4.11 -9.33 -10.43
C LYS A 103 -4.76 -10.12 -9.28
N MET A 104 -4.05 -10.37 -8.18
CA MET A 104 -4.61 -11.12 -7.05
C MET A 104 -5.60 -10.28 -6.22
N SER A 105 -6.72 -10.88 -5.84
CA SER A 105 -7.69 -10.35 -4.86
C SER A 105 -7.63 -11.12 -3.55
N ARG A 106 -7.69 -10.41 -2.42
CA ARG A 106 -7.84 -11.00 -1.08
C ARG A 106 -8.82 -10.18 -0.25
N GLY A 107 -9.59 -10.84 0.61
CA GLY A 107 -10.63 -10.18 1.38
C GLY A 107 -11.60 -11.15 2.01
N TYR A 108 -12.80 -10.65 2.30
CA TYR A 108 -13.75 -11.27 3.20
C TYR A 108 -15.06 -11.54 2.48
N TYR A 109 -15.43 -12.82 2.35
CA TYR A 109 -16.62 -13.25 1.60
C TYR A 109 -17.93 -13.03 2.37
N ASP A 110 -17.83 -12.76 3.68
CA ASP A 110 -18.93 -12.65 4.65
C ASP A 110 -18.79 -11.40 5.54
N ALA A 111 -18.28 -10.30 4.97
CA ALA A 111 -17.94 -9.07 5.68
C ALA A 111 -19.09 -8.51 6.55
N ALA A 112 -20.32 -8.52 6.03
CA ALA A 112 -21.52 -8.18 6.80
C ALA A 112 -22.78 -8.77 6.16
N LYS A 113 -23.83 -9.00 6.95
CA LYS A 113 -25.16 -9.32 6.40
C LYS A 113 -25.73 -8.11 5.67
N ARG A 114 -26.23 -8.31 4.44
CA ARG A 114 -26.69 -7.22 3.57
C ARG A 114 -27.88 -6.46 4.15
N GLU A 115 -28.95 -7.15 4.53
CA GLU A 115 -30.17 -6.46 4.99
C GLU A 115 -29.91 -5.61 6.24
N PRO A 116 -29.34 -6.14 7.35
CA PRO A 116 -29.08 -5.32 8.53
C PRO A 116 -28.17 -4.13 8.24
N LEU A 117 -27.17 -4.30 7.37
CA LEU A 117 -26.29 -3.22 6.95
C LEU A 117 -27.09 -2.12 6.26
N CYS A 118 -27.88 -2.43 5.23
CA CYS A 118 -28.67 -1.44 4.49
C CYS A 118 -29.64 -0.66 5.39
N HIS A 119 -30.25 -1.31 6.39
CA HIS A 119 -31.14 -0.64 7.35
C HIS A 119 -30.39 0.29 8.32
N SER A 120 -29.10 0.05 8.55
CA SER A 120 -28.28 0.89 9.43
C SER A 120 -27.68 2.11 8.72
N LEU A 121 -27.69 2.16 7.38
CA LEU A 121 -27.08 3.25 6.62
C LEU A 121 -27.86 4.55 6.77
N ILE A 122 -27.14 5.61 7.10
CA ILE A 122 -27.69 6.97 7.14
C ILE A 122 -27.55 7.59 5.75
N ASN A 123 -28.67 8.10 5.21
CA ASN A 123 -28.78 8.63 3.84
C ASN A 123 -28.44 7.61 2.73
N ASP A 124 -28.52 6.31 3.01
CA ASP A 124 -28.14 5.23 2.08
C ASP A 124 -26.69 5.35 1.57
N ILE A 125 -25.79 5.83 2.46
CA ILE A 125 -24.37 5.98 2.19
C ILE A 125 -23.60 4.91 2.96
N LEU A 126 -22.86 4.07 2.24
CA LEU A 126 -21.87 3.15 2.79
C LEU A 126 -20.47 3.70 2.52
N ILE A 127 -19.66 3.86 3.56
CA ILE A 127 -18.27 4.26 3.43
C ILE A 127 -17.38 3.04 3.67
N ILE A 128 -16.60 2.63 2.68
CA ILE A 128 -15.56 1.62 2.85
C ILE A 128 -14.23 2.33 3.13
N LYS A 129 -13.64 2.05 4.29
CA LYS A 129 -12.32 2.55 4.68
C LYS A 129 -11.33 1.40 4.68
N CYS A 130 -10.33 1.48 3.81
CA CYS A 130 -9.24 0.52 3.74
C CYS A 130 -7.97 1.16 4.28
N VAL A 131 -7.38 0.56 5.32
CA VAL A 131 -6.07 0.96 5.83
C VAL A 131 -5.07 -0.08 5.39
N MET A 132 -3.99 0.36 4.77
CA MET A 132 -2.93 -0.48 4.21
C MET A 132 -1.58 -0.05 4.77
N GLU A 133 -0.75 -1.02 5.09
CA GLU A 133 0.60 -0.83 5.60
C GLU A 133 1.47 -1.85 4.86
N PRO A 134 2.39 -1.41 3.99
CA PRO A 134 3.31 -2.34 3.36
C PRO A 134 4.13 -3.05 4.42
N ALA A 135 4.02 -4.38 4.42
CA ALA A 135 4.87 -5.23 5.20
C ALA A 135 6.12 -5.49 4.37
N PHE A 136 6.96 -4.46 4.23
CA PHE A 136 8.35 -4.72 3.93
C PHE A 136 8.84 -5.66 5.02
N GLU A 137 9.51 -6.75 4.67
CA GLU A 137 10.32 -7.44 5.67
C GLU A 137 11.28 -6.39 6.20
N THR A 138 11.00 -5.87 7.39
CA THR A 138 11.91 -5.00 8.11
C THR A 138 13.08 -5.85 8.57
N LYS A 139 13.91 -6.27 7.63
CA LYS A 139 15.34 -6.48 7.87
C LYS A 139 16.02 -5.16 7.54
N GLU A 140 15.82 -4.23 8.47
CA GLU A 140 16.60 -3.01 8.68
C GLU A 140 16.46 -1.91 7.63
N GLN A 141 16.45 -0.67 8.13
CA GLN A 141 16.34 0.56 7.34
C GLN A 141 17.42 0.63 6.27
N GLU A 142 17.05 0.39 5.02
CA GLU A 142 17.82 0.91 3.88
C GLU A 142 17.57 2.41 3.77
N ILE A 143 18.25 3.19 4.61
CA ILE A 143 18.62 4.56 4.23
C ILE A 143 20.13 4.64 4.36
N PHE A 144 20.76 3.95 3.44
CA PHE A 144 22.07 4.33 3.00
C PHE A 144 22.18 5.83 2.72
N ALA A 145 23.32 6.41 3.10
CA ALA A 145 23.72 7.73 2.62
C ALA A 145 23.62 7.77 1.07
N SER A 146 23.10 8.87 0.53
CA SER A 146 23.07 9.11 -0.92
C SER A 146 24.47 8.99 -1.51
N ILE A 147 24.60 8.40 -2.70
CA ILE A 147 25.87 8.46 -3.44
C ILE A 147 26.08 9.94 -3.83
N PRO A 148 27.16 10.60 -3.37
CA PRO A 148 27.36 12.01 -3.68
C PRO A 148 27.76 12.17 -5.14
N TYR A 149 26.97 12.94 -5.89
CA TYR A 149 27.30 13.31 -7.28
C TYR A 149 27.68 14.79 -7.40
N LYS A 150 27.20 15.64 -6.49
CA LYS A 150 27.41 17.10 -6.53
C LYS A 150 28.87 17.52 -6.38
N ASN A 151 29.72 16.67 -5.82
CA ASN A 151 31.16 16.93 -5.70
C ASN A 151 31.94 16.62 -6.99
N GLY A 152 31.33 15.95 -7.98
CA GLY A 152 31.97 15.59 -9.24
C GLY A 152 33.08 14.54 -9.14
N LEU A 153 33.22 13.85 -8.00
CA LEU A 153 34.26 12.84 -7.83
C LEU A 153 33.93 11.58 -8.65
N PHE A 154 34.89 11.10 -9.45
CA PHE A 154 34.77 9.89 -10.27
C PHE A 154 33.63 9.90 -11.30
N THR A 155 33.09 11.07 -11.63
CA THR A 155 32.06 11.21 -12.67
C THR A 155 32.65 11.02 -14.06
N ASP A 156 31.95 10.27 -14.91
CA ASP A 156 32.39 9.83 -16.24
C ASP A 156 31.35 10.10 -17.35
N ILE A 157 30.27 10.82 -17.01
CA ILE A 157 29.23 11.27 -17.95
C ILE A 157 28.72 12.66 -17.57
N ILE A 158 28.37 13.45 -18.59
CA ILE A 158 27.82 14.80 -18.45
C ILE A 158 26.41 14.85 -19.03
N LEU A 159 25.43 15.29 -18.24
CA LEU A 159 24.09 15.66 -18.73
C LEU A 159 23.95 17.18 -18.73
N ARG A 160 23.29 17.73 -19.75
CA ARG A 160 22.97 19.16 -19.84
C ARG A 160 21.47 19.40 -19.90
N ALA A 161 21.02 20.45 -19.20
CA ALA A 161 19.70 21.03 -19.35
C ALA A 161 19.86 22.54 -19.55
N GLY A 162 19.76 23.00 -20.80
CA GLY A 162 20.17 24.35 -21.17
C GLY A 162 21.65 24.59 -20.83
N ASP A 163 21.92 25.66 -20.07
CA ASP A 163 23.27 26.02 -19.63
C ASP A 163 23.73 25.27 -18.37
N THR A 164 22.86 24.48 -17.74
CA THR A 164 23.19 23.75 -16.51
C THR A 164 23.87 22.42 -16.83
N ILE A 165 24.96 22.12 -16.12
CA ILE A 165 25.78 20.93 -16.33
C ILE A 165 25.72 20.02 -15.10
N TYR A 166 25.41 18.75 -15.31
CA TYR A 166 25.41 17.72 -14.28
C TYR A 166 26.47 16.67 -14.61
N LYS A 167 27.46 16.52 -13.73
CA LYS A 167 28.47 15.46 -13.82
C LYS A 167 28.02 14.27 -13.00
N LEU A 168 27.90 13.11 -13.62
CA LEU A 168 27.28 11.91 -13.03
C LEU A 168 28.15 10.67 -13.30
N HIS A 169 27.71 9.53 -12.79
CA HIS A 169 28.33 8.22 -12.92
C HIS A 169 27.52 7.33 -13.87
N LYS A 170 28.12 6.76 -14.90
CA LYS A 170 27.50 5.80 -15.83
C LYS A 170 26.97 4.58 -15.08
N ALA A 171 27.72 4.08 -14.11
CA ALA A 171 27.32 2.93 -13.29
C ALA A 171 25.98 3.14 -12.57
N VAL A 172 25.77 4.32 -11.96
CA VAL A 172 24.50 4.63 -11.27
C VAL A 172 23.36 4.84 -12.27
N LEU A 173 23.64 5.48 -13.41
CA LEU A 173 22.66 5.64 -14.48
C LEU A 173 22.31 4.32 -15.16
N SER A 174 23.22 3.35 -15.29
CA SER A 174 22.93 2.07 -15.93
C SER A 174 22.01 1.22 -15.08
N ALA A 175 22.23 1.24 -13.77
CA ALA A 175 21.39 0.54 -12.81
C ALA A 175 19.95 1.10 -12.79
N ARG A 176 19.75 2.41 -12.98
CA ARG A 176 18.48 3.08 -12.64
C ARG A 176 17.82 3.89 -13.75
N TRP A 177 18.55 4.16 -14.83
CA TRP A 177 18.09 4.87 -16.02
C TRP A 177 18.71 4.29 -17.31
N PRO A 178 18.63 2.96 -17.55
CA PRO A 178 19.36 2.27 -18.62
C PRO A 178 19.06 2.80 -20.03
N LYS A 179 17.81 3.20 -20.29
CA LYS A 179 17.38 3.76 -21.59
C LYS A 179 18.10 5.07 -21.96
N LEU A 180 18.54 5.84 -20.98
CA LEU A 180 19.33 7.05 -21.25
C LEU A 180 20.71 6.70 -21.80
N LEU A 181 21.33 5.63 -21.28
CA LEU A 181 22.64 5.16 -21.74
C LEU A 181 22.59 4.51 -23.11
N GLU A 182 21.52 3.77 -23.44
CA GLU A 182 21.34 3.26 -24.80
C GLU A 182 21.37 4.40 -25.85
N LYS A 183 20.78 5.55 -25.53
CA LYS A 183 20.82 6.76 -26.38
C LYS A 183 22.23 7.34 -26.47
N LEU A 184 22.94 7.40 -25.33
CA LEU A 184 24.31 7.90 -25.28
C LEU A 184 25.30 7.02 -26.08
N ASP A 185 25.18 5.70 -25.96
CA ASP A 185 26.04 4.73 -26.64
C ASP A 185 25.82 4.78 -28.15
N ALA A 186 24.58 5.00 -28.61
CA ALA A 186 24.27 5.23 -30.02
C ALA A 186 24.96 6.48 -30.58
N GLU A 187 25.08 7.54 -29.76
CA GLU A 187 25.73 8.80 -30.13
C GLU A 187 27.25 8.81 -29.93
N LYS A 188 27.82 7.76 -29.29
CA LYS A 188 29.25 7.66 -28.91
C LYS A 188 29.79 8.90 -28.19
N SER A 189 28.94 9.55 -27.40
CA SER A 189 29.26 10.77 -26.67
C SER A 189 29.47 10.48 -25.18
N SER A 190 30.27 11.29 -24.50
CA SER A 190 30.32 11.33 -23.02
C SER A 190 29.41 12.43 -22.45
N GLU A 191 28.70 13.14 -23.32
CA GLU A 191 27.85 14.28 -23.00
C GLU A 191 26.50 14.17 -23.72
N LEU A 192 25.40 14.40 -22.99
CA LEU A 192 24.04 14.38 -23.53
C LEU A 192 23.28 15.64 -23.13
N ALA A 193 22.72 16.34 -24.12
CA ALA A 193 21.84 17.47 -23.89
C ALA A 193 20.37 17.02 -23.88
N LEU A 194 19.66 17.34 -22.79
CA LEU A 194 18.26 17.03 -22.59
C LEU A 194 17.41 18.29 -22.71
N ASP A 195 16.36 18.21 -23.51
CA ASP A 195 15.38 19.26 -23.74
C ASP A 195 14.33 19.26 -22.61
N ILE A 196 14.80 19.60 -21.42
CA ILE A 196 14.05 19.68 -20.16
C ILE A 196 14.58 20.83 -19.31
N LYS A 197 13.72 21.40 -18.45
CA LYS A 197 14.13 22.43 -17.51
C LYS A 197 15.17 21.87 -16.53
N SER A 198 16.16 22.68 -16.15
CA SER A 198 17.24 22.27 -15.25
C SER A 198 16.73 21.76 -13.91
N GLU A 199 15.72 22.40 -13.33
CA GLU A 199 15.09 22.00 -12.06
C GLU A 199 14.37 20.63 -12.16
N VAL A 200 13.83 20.30 -13.33
CA VAL A 200 13.19 19.00 -13.60
C VAL A 200 14.25 17.90 -13.71
N LEU A 201 15.33 18.16 -14.44
CA LEU A 201 16.45 17.22 -14.56
C LEU A 201 17.12 16.97 -13.20
N GLU A 202 17.35 17.99 -12.39
CA GLU A 202 17.93 17.83 -11.05
C GLU A 202 17.06 16.91 -10.19
N ALA A 203 15.74 17.06 -10.22
CA ALA A 203 14.83 16.18 -9.47
C ALA A 203 14.85 14.72 -9.98
N MET A 204 14.95 14.50 -11.30
CA MET A 204 15.12 13.16 -11.86
C MET A 204 16.46 12.53 -11.47
N ILE A 205 17.54 13.32 -11.46
CA ILE A 205 18.88 12.89 -11.02
C ILE A 205 18.85 12.57 -9.52
N GLU A 206 18.29 13.44 -8.69
CA GLU A 206 18.18 13.21 -7.25
C GLU A 206 17.44 11.90 -6.97
N TYR A 207 16.34 11.64 -7.67
CA TYR A 207 15.65 10.37 -7.61
C TYR A 207 16.54 9.17 -7.97
N VAL A 208 17.32 9.27 -9.05
CA VAL A 208 18.27 8.22 -9.45
C VAL A 208 19.33 7.98 -8.37
N TYR A 209 19.81 9.01 -7.68
CA TYR A 209 20.89 8.88 -6.70
C TYR A 209 20.45 8.55 -5.26
N THR A 210 19.17 8.76 -4.96
CA THR A 210 18.64 8.64 -3.59
C THR A 210 17.50 7.64 -3.45
N GLY A 211 16.85 7.27 -4.57
CA GLY A 211 15.58 6.55 -4.56
C GLY A 211 14.38 7.41 -4.12
N LYS A 212 14.64 8.68 -3.79
CA LYS A 212 13.68 9.61 -3.21
C LYS A 212 13.33 10.71 -4.18
N LEU A 213 12.04 11.06 -4.24
CA LEU A 213 11.57 12.21 -5.00
C LEU A 213 11.06 13.29 -4.04
N ASP A 214 11.66 14.48 -4.07
CA ASP A 214 11.15 15.64 -3.32
C ASP A 214 9.92 16.25 -4.03
N CYS A 215 8.76 16.09 -3.41
CA CYS A 215 7.48 16.58 -3.91
C CYS A 215 7.11 17.99 -3.37
N SER A 216 8.02 18.68 -2.66
CA SER A 216 7.77 20.00 -2.07
C SER A 216 7.43 21.11 -3.09
N LYS A 217 7.72 20.89 -4.38
CA LYS A 217 7.53 21.85 -5.47
C LYS A 217 6.49 21.36 -6.51
N PRO A 218 5.18 21.60 -6.28
CA PRO A 218 4.10 21.01 -7.09
C PRO A 218 4.10 21.46 -8.56
N LYS A 219 4.68 22.62 -8.88
CA LYS A 219 4.81 23.13 -10.26
C LYS A 219 5.74 22.28 -11.14
N ILE A 220 6.67 21.55 -10.52
CA ILE A 220 7.69 20.75 -11.25
C ILE A 220 7.15 19.34 -11.56
N LEU A 221 6.20 18.82 -10.77
CA LEU A 221 5.71 17.45 -10.90
C LEU A 221 5.15 17.14 -12.29
N GLY A 222 4.30 18.01 -12.84
CA GLY A 222 3.74 17.82 -14.19
C GLY A 222 4.82 17.73 -15.28
N ASP A 223 5.80 18.64 -15.22
CA ASP A 223 6.94 18.65 -16.15
C ASP A 223 7.87 17.44 -15.91
N LEU A 224 8.02 16.99 -14.66
CA LEU A 224 8.82 15.83 -14.26
C LEU A 224 8.26 14.52 -14.80
N TYR A 225 6.96 14.28 -14.66
CA TYR A 225 6.33 13.09 -15.23
C TYR A 225 6.44 13.10 -16.75
N ALA A 226 6.16 14.24 -17.40
CA ALA A 226 6.33 14.38 -18.85
C ALA A 226 7.76 14.09 -19.30
N ALA A 227 8.76 14.58 -18.57
CA ALA A 227 10.17 14.30 -18.82
C ALA A 227 10.52 12.82 -18.58
N ALA A 228 10.08 12.21 -17.48
CA ALA A 228 10.32 10.81 -17.16
C ALA A 228 9.71 9.86 -18.20
N THR A 229 8.52 10.18 -18.72
CA THR A 229 7.92 9.46 -19.84
C THR A 229 8.75 9.65 -21.11
N ARG A 230 9.07 10.91 -21.48
CA ARG A 230 9.84 11.23 -22.70
C ARG A 230 11.21 10.56 -22.75
N TYR A 231 11.89 10.48 -21.61
CA TYR A 231 13.23 9.92 -21.49
C TYR A 231 13.26 8.52 -20.87
N GLU A 232 12.11 7.86 -20.79
CA GLU A 232 12.02 6.44 -20.44
C GLU A 232 12.60 6.08 -19.05
N LEU A 233 12.48 6.99 -18.09
CA LEU A 233 12.76 6.71 -16.68
C LEU A 233 11.55 6.01 -16.05
N LEU A 234 11.37 4.72 -16.39
CA LEU A 234 10.18 3.90 -16.11
C LEU A 234 9.66 4.05 -14.68
N ASN A 235 10.56 4.07 -13.69
CA ASN A 235 10.20 4.14 -12.27
C ASN A 235 9.62 5.50 -11.83
N LEU A 236 9.65 6.53 -12.69
CA LEU A 236 9.03 7.83 -12.49
C LEU A 236 7.90 8.13 -13.50
N GLN A 237 7.44 7.16 -14.29
CA GLN A 237 6.45 7.42 -15.36
C GLN A 237 4.99 7.49 -14.90
N SER A 238 4.68 7.09 -13.67
CA SER A 238 3.31 7.15 -13.14
C SER A 238 3.13 8.38 -12.26
N THR A 239 2.11 9.18 -12.57
CA THR A 239 1.54 10.16 -11.64
C THR A 239 0.96 9.42 -10.43
N PRO A 240 1.49 9.56 -9.20
CA PRO A 240 0.76 9.12 -8.03
C PRO A 240 -0.22 10.25 -7.70
N ILE A 241 -1.25 10.43 -8.53
CA ILE A 241 -2.49 10.98 -7.98
C ILE A 241 -3.03 9.85 -7.12
N VAL A 242 -2.65 9.86 -5.85
CA VAL A 242 -3.15 8.89 -4.89
C VAL A 242 -4.58 9.31 -4.57
N ALA A 243 -5.57 8.65 -5.15
CA ALA A 243 -6.95 8.85 -4.70
C ALA A 243 -6.99 8.45 -3.22
N LEU A 244 -7.26 9.40 -2.33
CA LEU A 244 -7.52 9.13 -0.91
C LEU A 244 -9.00 8.88 -0.69
N LYS A 245 -9.84 9.58 -1.46
CA LYS A 245 -11.28 9.54 -1.31
C LYS A 245 -11.97 9.48 -2.66
N VAL A 246 -12.63 8.37 -2.92
CA VAL A 246 -13.43 8.14 -4.12
C VAL A 246 -14.90 8.18 -3.74
N ARG A 247 -15.72 8.80 -4.58
CA ARG A 247 -17.17 8.78 -4.48
C ARG A 247 -17.74 7.99 -5.65
N THR A 248 -18.62 7.05 -5.35
CA THR A 248 -19.40 6.29 -6.31
C THR A 248 -20.87 6.51 -6.03
N GLN A 249 -21.66 6.83 -7.05
CA GLN A 249 -23.08 7.08 -6.90
C GLN A 249 -23.87 6.23 -7.90
N PHE A 250 -24.80 5.42 -7.40
CA PHE A 250 -25.74 4.66 -8.24
C PHE A 250 -26.83 5.57 -8.80
N ASN A 251 -27.14 5.39 -10.07
CA ASN A 251 -28.17 6.15 -10.77
C ASN A 251 -29.55 5.76 -10.26
N ILE A 252 -30.26 6.73 -9.67
CA ILE A 252 -31.62 6.52 -9.17
C ILE A 252 -32.60 7.56 -9.68
N LYS A 253 -33.88 7.18 -9.76
CA LYS A 253 -35.01 8.11 -9.89
C LYS A 253 -36.02 7.83 -8.79
N LYS A 254 -36.33 8.85 -8.00
CA LYS A 254 -37.43 8.82 -7.03
C LYS A 254 -38.70 9.41 -7.65
N ILE A 255 -39.81 8.72 -7.46
CA ILE A 255 -41.16 9.18 -7.79
C ILE A 255 -42.01 9.05 -6.53
N SER A 256 -42.67 10.13 -6.15
CA SER A 256 -43.59 10.15 -5.02
C SER A 256 -44.90 10.82 -5.44
N PHE A 257 -46.02 10.20 -5.14
CA PHE A 257 -47.34 10.77 -5.39
C PHE A 257 -48.36 10.21 -4.40
N HIS A 258 -49.45 10.95 -4.24
CA HIS A 258 -50.61 10.49 -3.49
C HIS A 258 -51.61 9.86 -4.46
N TRP A 259 -52.16 8.71 -4.10
CA TRP A 259 -53.24 8.06 -4.83
C TRP A 259 -54.49 8.02 -3.96
N PRO A 260 -55.40 9.02 -4.09
CA PRO A 260 -56.66 9.02 -3.36
C PRO A 260 -57.61 7.99 -3.96
N ILE A 261 -58.15 7.11 -3.11
CA ILE A 261 -59.21 6.18 -3.47
C ILE A 261 -60.50 6.67 -2.83
N GLU A 262 -61.37 7.26 -3.65
CA GLU A 262 -62.65 7.82 -3.20
C GLU A 262 -63.71 6.73 -3.00
N ASN A 263 -64.63 7.00 -2.07
CA ASN A 263 -65.72 6.10 -1.69
C ASN A 263 -65.21 4.70 -1.30
N PHE A 264 -64.07 4.63 -0.60
CA PHE A 264 -63.34 3.38 -0.37
C PHE A 264 -64.19 2.35 0.38
N THR A 265 -64.98 2.76 1.39
CA THR A 265 -65.88 1.85 2.11
C THR A 265 -66.99 1.23 1.24
N THR A 266 -67.33 1.87 0.12
CA THR A 266 -68.45 1.44 -0.74
C THR A 266 -68.02 0.50 -1.88
N LEU A 267 -66.71 0.28 -2.07
CA LEU A 267 -66.19 -0.52 -3.19
C LEU A 267 -66.62 -1.99 -3.08
N ALA A 268 -67.11 -2.58 -4.17
CA ALA A 268 -67.52 -3.98 -4.16
C ALA A 268 -66.32 -4.92 -3.92
N LYS A 269 -66.57 -6.11 -3.38
CA LYS A 269 -65.57 -7.19 -3.33
C LYS A 269 -64.99 -7.43 -4.74
N ASP A 270 -63.69 -7.74 -4.81
CA ASP A 270 -62.95 -8.03 -6.05
C ASP A 270 -62.82 -6.82 -7.01
N THR A 271 -63.02 -5.59 -6.50
CA THR A 271 -62.77 -4.36 -7.26
C THR A 271 -61.29 -4.21 -7.61
N VAL A 272 -61.03 -3.81 -8.86
CA VAL A 272 -59.69 -3.50 -9.37
C VAL A 272 -59.64 -2.05 -9.80
N LEU A 273 -58.71 -1.28 -9.24
CA LEU A 273 -58.49 0.13 -9.57
C LEU A 273 -57.10 0.35 -10.16
N TYR A 274 -56.99 1.31 -11.07
CA TYR A 274 -55.74 1.66 -11.75
C TYR A 274 -55.33 3.08 -11.40
N SER A 275 -54.05 3.30 -11.12
CA SER A 275 -53.52 4.66 -10.98
C SER A 275 -53.38 5.33 -12.34
N HIS A 276 -53.11 6.64 -12.32
CA HIS A 276 -52.57 7.30 -13.49
C HIS A 276 -51.24 6.68 -13.91
N VAL A 277 -50.99 6.67 -15.22
CA VAL A 277 -49.71 6.23 -15.79
C VAL A 277 -48.67 7.31 -15.53
N PHE A 278 -47.52 6.93 -14.99
CA PHE A 278 -46.38 7.80 -14.78
C PHE A 278 -45.16 7.29 -15.53
N SER A 279 -44.24 8.19 -15.87
CA SER A 279 -43.03 7.88 -16.65
C SER A 279 -41.78 8.05 -15.80
N VAL A 280 -40.86 7.09 -15.92
CA VAL A 280 -39.55 7.10 -15.25
C VAL A 280 -38.48 7.13 -16.32
N SER A 281 -37.56 8.11 -16.26
CA SER A 281 -36.56 8.35 -17.31
C SER A 281 -35.36 7.41 -17.31
N LEU A 282 -35.20 6.55 -16.29
CA LEU A 282 -34.09 5.61 -16.13
C LEU A 282 -34.55 4.16 -16.33
N PRO A 283 -33.77 3.28 -17.02
CA PRO A 283 -32.61 3.53 -17.88
C PRO A 283 -32.95 4.18 -19.24
N ASN A 284 -34.22 4.16 -19.60
CA ASN A 284 -34.88 4.87 -20.71
C ASN A 284 -36.29 5.22 -20.22
N PRO A 285 -37.01 6.18 -20.82
CA PRO A 285 -38.40 6.47 -20.47
C PRO A 285 -39.27 5.22 -20.49
N CYS A 286 -39.65 4.73 -19.30
CA CYS A 286 -40.54 3.60 -19.09
C CYS A 286 -41.80 4.09 -18.40
N ARG A 287 -42.95 3.58 -18.85
CA ARG A 287 -44.26 3.92 -18.28
C ARG A 287 -44.67 2.86 -17.26
N TRP A 288 -45.23 3.31 -16.16
CA TRP A 288 -45.63 2.50 -15.02
C TRP A 288 -47.00 2.92 -14.55
N TYR A 289 -47.72 1.99 -13.92
CA TYR A 289 -48.98 2.24 -13.26
C TYR A 289 -49.15 1.27 -12.10
N LEU A 290 -50.01 1.61 -11.15
CA LEU A 290 -50.38 0.76 -10.03
C LEU A 290 -51.73 0.11 -10.29
N ILE A 291 -51.89 -1.08 -9.74
CA ILE A 291 -53.15 -1.80 -9.67
C ILE A 291 -53.46 -2.07 -8.21
N LEU A 292 -54.61 -1.62 -7.73
CA LEU A 292 -55.14 -1.98 -6.42
C LEU A 292 -56.17 -3.09 -6.62
N HIS A 293 -55.99 -4.20 -5.90
CA HIS A 293 -56.92 -5.31 -5.90
C HIS A 293 -57.53 -5.46 -4.51
N LEU A 294 -58.84 -5.20 -4.40
CA LEU A 294 -59.61 -5.32 -3.17
C LEU A 294 -60.13 -6.76 -3.04
N ARG A 295 -59.68 -7.52 -2.03
CA ARG A 295 -60.08 -8.92 -1.85
C ARG A 295 -61.32 -9.09 -1.00
N GLU A 296 -61.50 -8.26 0.03
CA GLU A 296 -62.64 -8.32 0.95
C GLU A 296 -63.08 -6.89 1.32
N ASN A 297 -64.38 -6.66 1.47
CA ASN A 297 -64.93 -5.38 1.95
C ASN A 297 -66.04 -5.62 2.98
N ALA A 298 -65.90 -4.98 4.15
CA ALA A 298 -66.94 -4.53 5.09
C ALA A 298 -66.31 -4.44 6.50
N ILE A 299 -65.57 -3.37 6.77
CA ILE A 299 -65.22 -2.84 8.11
C ILE A 299 -65.00 -3.94 9.19
N ALA A 300 -63.88 -4.65 9.04
CA ALA A 300 -63.09 -5.38 10.06
C ALA A 300 -62.03 -6.24 9.34
N ASN A 301 -62.39 -6.81 8.17
CA ASN A 301 -61.56 -7.73 7.38
C ASN A 301 -61.15 -7.19 6.00
N THR A 302 -61.20 -5.87 5.78
CA THR A 302 -60.81 -5.31 4.49
C THR A 302 -59.33 -5.61 4.22
N SER A 303 -59.07 -6.36 3.15
CA SER A 303 -57.73 -6.67 2.68
C SER A 303 -57.58 -6.28 1.21
N PHE A 304 -56.49 -5.59 0.90
CA PHE A 304 -56.16 -5.22 -0.46
C PHE A 304 -54.66 -5.33 -0.68
N HIS A 305 -54.28 -5.53 -1.93
CA HIS A 305 -52.88 -5.48 -2.32
C HIS A 305 -52.69 -4.53 -3.49
N ILE A 306 -51.49 -3.98 -3.58
CA ILE A 306 -51.08 -3.08 -4.64
C ILE A 306 -49.99 -3.77 -5.44
N SER A 307 -50.15 -3.76 -6.75
CA SER A 307 -49.17 -4.23 -7.71
C SER A 307 -48.67 -3.07 -8.54
N ILE A 308 -47.36 -2.98 -8.76
CA ILE A 308 -46.77 -2.06 -9.74
C ILE A 308 -46.52 -2.81 -11.04
N CYS A 309 -46.91 -2.19 -12.14
CA CYS A 309 -46.85 -2.79 -13.47
C CYS A 309 -46.03 -1.93 -14.42
N LYS A 310 -45.13 -2.58 -15.15
CA LYS A 310 -44.37 -1.98 -16.24
C LYS A 310 -45.18 -2.08 -17.54
N VAL A 311 -45.43 -0.96 -18.21
CA VAL A 311 -46.08 -0.97 -19.54
C VAL A 311 -45.13 -1.62 -20.54
N ARG A 312 -45.65 -2.53 -21.37
CA ARG A 312 -44.85 -3.23 -22.39
C ARG A 312 -44.06 -2.23 -23.26
N ASN A 313 -42.74 -2.30 -23.18
CA ASN A 313 -41.82 -1.57 -24.05
C ASN A 313 -41.22 -2.53 -25.09
N THR A 314 -40.77 -2.00 -26.23
CA THR A 314 -40.16 -2.80 -27.32
C THR A 314 -38.79 -3.37 -26.97
N GLU A 315 -38.09 -2.78 -25.98
CA GLU A 315 -36.83 -3.29 -25.43
C GLU A 315 -36.94 -3.38 -23.90
N PRO A 316 -37.12 -4.59 -23.33
CA PRO A 316 -37.09 -4.76 -21.88
C PRO A 316 -35.67 -4.50 -21.38
N LYS A 317 -35.53 -3.49 -20.51
CA LYS A 317 -34.30 -3.26 -19.74
C LYS A 317 -34.57 -3.59 -18.27
N PRO A 318 -33.65 -4.27 -17.58
CA PRO A 318 -33.82 -4.61 -16.19
C PRO A 318 -33.86 -3.34 -15.33
N VAL A 319 -34.73 -3.32 -14.32
CA VAL A 319 -34.87 -2.20 -13.38
C VAL A 319 -35.05 -2.75 -11.98
N PHE A 320 -34.24 -2.27 -11.04
CA PHE A 320 -34.42 -2.54 -9.62
C PHE A 320 -35.30 -1.45 -9.00
N VAL A 321 -36.35 -1.86 -8.28
CA VAL A 321 -37.34 -0.96 -7.72
C VAL A 321 -37.48 -1.21 -6.23
N LYS A 322 -37.35 -0.15 -5.42
CA LYS A 322 -37.79 -0.12 -4.03
C LYS A 322 -39.12 0.62 -3.96
N SER A 323 -40.08 0.07 -3.24
CA SER A 323 -41.39 0.69 -3.02
C SER A 323 -41.62 0.90 -1.53
N LYS A 324 -42.17 2.06 -1.17
CA LYS A 324 -42.77 2.35 0.11
C LYS A 324 -44.18 2.83 -0.13
N ILE A 325 -45.16 2.09 0.37
CA ILE A 325 -46.56 2.49 0.31
C ILE A 325 -47.09 2.61 1.73
N ALA A 326 -47.75 3.71 2.04
CA ALA A 326 -48.36 3.93 3.34
C ALA A 326 -49.71 4.65 3.20
N PHE A 327 -50.54 4.58 4.23
CA PHE A 327 -51.72 5.45 4.37
C PHE A 327 -51.89 6.01 5.78
N ASN A 328 -51.06 5.58 6.73
CA ASN A 328 -50.83 6.22 8.04
C ASN A 328 -49.50 5.69 8.62
N GLU A 329 -49.06 6.24 9.76
CA GLU A 329 -47.79 5.85 10.40
C GLU A 329 -47.70 4.38 10.79
N GLN A 330 -48.83 3.74 11.09
CA GLN A 330 -48.90 2.34 11.51
C GLN A 330 -49.00 1.35 10.35
N ASN A 331 -49.41 1.83 9.17
CA ASN A 331 -49.67 1.01 7.99
C ASN A 331 -48.75 1.47 6.86
N SER A 332 -47.53 0.93 6.87
CA SER A 332 -46.55 1.11 5.81
C SER A 332 -45.97 -0.24 5.39
N SER A 333 -45.81 -0.42 4.08
CA SER A 333 -45.18 -1.58 3.48
C SER A 333 -44.00 -1.12 2.64
N GLU A 334 -42.80 -1.58 3.01
CA GLU A 334 -41.56 -1.36 2.26
C GLU A 334 -41.07 -2.66 1.64
N ASN A 335 -40.91 -2.70 0.32
CA ASN A 335 -40.45 -3.88 -0.39
C ASN A 335 -39.50 -3.50 -1.53
N LYS A 336 -38.84 -4.51 -2.11
CA LYS A 336 -37.93 -4.34 -3.25
C LYS A 336 -38.07 -5.47 -4.25
N HIS A 337 -37.86 -5.18 -5.52
CA HIS A 337 -37.98 -6.13 -6.60
C HIS A 337 -37.09 -5.79 -7.78
N PHE A 338 -36.52 -6.83 -8.39
CA PHE A 338 -35.79 -6.71 -9.64
C PHE A 338 -36.70 -7.15 -10.77
N PHE A 339 -36.99 -6.26 -11.71
CA PHE A 339 -37.77 -6.56 -12.91
C PHE A 339 -36.83 -6.97 -14.03
N PRO A 340 -36.66 -8.28 -14.33
CA PRO A 340 -35.90 -8.70 -15.51
C PRO A 340 -36.61 -8.28 -16.80
N ASP A 341 -37.95 -8.42 -16.84
CA ASP A 341 -38.81 -8.19 -18.00
C ASP A 341 -40.13 -7.45 -17.65
N ASN A 342 -41.10 -7.46 -18.57
CA ASN A 342 -42.41 -6.77 -18.45
C ASN A 342 -43.39 -7.53 -17.52
N GLU A 343 -43.05 -7.62 -16.25
CA GLU A 343 -43.88 -8.29 -15.22
C GLU A 343 -44.58 -7.30 -14.29
N SER A 344 -45.67 -7.76 -13.68
CA SER A 344 -46.36 -7.09 -12.57
C SER A 344 -45.84 -7.64 -11.25
N TRP A 345 -45.60 -6.77 -10.27
CA TRP A 345 -45.11 -7.18 -8.95
C TRP A 345 -46.02 -6.65 -7.84
N LYS A 346 -46.46 -7.54 -6.94
CA LYS A 346 -47.18 -7.18 -5.72
C LYS A 346 -46.23 -6.45 -4.76
N CYS A 347 -46.31 -5.12 -4.72
CA CYS A 347 -45.40 -4.26 -3.99
C CYS A 347 -45.88 -3.88 -2.58
N ALA A 348 -47.17 -4.06 -2.26
CA ALA A 348 -47.70 -3.93 -0.92
C ALA A 348 -48.95 -4.79 -0.70
N GLU A 349 -49.19 -5.20 0.54
CA GLU A 349 -50.40 -5.89 0.98
C GLU A 349 -50.78 -5.38 2.36
N PHE A 350 -52.07 -5.07 2.54
CA PHE A 350 -52.61 -4.55 3.78
C PHE A 350 -53.84 -5.37 4.18
N SER A 351 -53.91 -5.71 5.46
CA SER A 351 -55.00 -6.46 6.08
C SER A 351 -55.26 -5.88 7.46
N GLU A 352 -56.53 -5.63 7.77
CA GLU A 352 -57.03 -5.17 9.08
C GLU A 352 -56.71 -3.68 9.42
N ASN A 353 -57.52 -3.07 10.29
CA ASN A 353 -57.32 -1.73 10.87
C ASN A 353 -57.08 -0.55 9.90
N ILE A 354 -57.78 -0.53 8.76
CA ILE A 354 -57.75 0.60 7.83
C ILE A 354 -58.64 1.74 8.39
N SER A 355 -58.02 2.70 9.05
CA SER A 355 -58.70 3.94 9.48
C SER A 355 -58.86 4.88 8.30
N ILE A 356 -60.11 5.12 7.89
CA ILE A 356 -60.45 5.97 6.75
C ILE A 356 -60.80 7.37 7.26
N ASN A 357 -60.49 8.39 6.47
CA ASN A 357 -60.81 9.77 6.83
C ASN A 357 -62.34 10.03 6.78
N PRO A 358 -62.83 11.15 7.36
CA PRO A 358 -64.27 11.46 7.37
C PRO A 358 -64.92 11.66 6.00
N GLN A 359 -64.13 11.77 4.93
CA GLN A 359 -64.59 11.95 3.54
C GLN A 359 -64.65 10.64 2.76
N ASP A 360 -64.44 9.49 3.40
CA ASP A 360 -64.35 8.17 2.77
C ASP A 360 -63.30 8.07 1.66
N VAL A 361 -62.14 8.72 1.89
CA VAL A 361 -60.98 8.66 0.98
C VAL A 361 -59.83 7.94 1.66
N LEU A 362 -59.37 6.85 1.06
CA LEU A 362 -58.11 6.21 1.42
C LEU A 362 -56.99 6.89 0.63
N LEU A 363 -56.15 7.67 1.31
CA LEU A 363 -55.01 8.34 0.69
C LEU A 363 -53.76 7.47 0.77
N LEU A 364 -53.37 6.88 -0.34
CA LEU A 364 -52.13 6.10 -0.42
C LEU A 364 -50.96 7.03 -0.75
N GLU A 365 -50.01 7.13 0.17
CA GLU A 365 -48.69 7.71 -0.06
C GLU A 365 -47.82 6.67 -0.76
N CYS A 366 -47.55 6.89 -2.04
CA CYS A 366 -46.75 5.98 -2.86
C CYS A 366 -45.39 6.60 -3.15
N GLU A 367 -44.33 5.94 -2.70
CA GLU A 367 -42.95 6.29 -3.01
C GLU A 367 -42.25 5.11 -3.70
N PHE A 368 -41.65 5.39 -4.85
CA PHE A 368 -40.87 4.43 -5.62
C PHE A 368 -39.50 4.99 -5.95
N ILE A 369 -38.48 4.16 -5.77
CA ILE A 369 -37.10 4.46 -6.16
C ILE A 369 -36.70 3.43 -7.22
N PHE A 370 -36.29 3.91 -8.38
CA PHE A 370 -35.89 3.11 -9.53
C PHE A 370 -34.38 3.21 -9.73
N SER A 371 -33.72 2.08 -10.00
CA SER A 371 -32.28 1.99 -10.28
C SER A 371 -32.05 1.13 -11.52
N ASP A 372 -31.14 1.56 -12.39
CA ASP A 372 -30.64 0.75 -13.51
C ASP A 372 -29.35 -0.01 -13.16
N CYS A 373 -28.96 0.04 -11.87
CA CYS A 373 -27.73 -0.53 -11.32
C CYS A 373 -26.44 0.00 -11.95
N LYS A 374 -26.50 1.05 -12.77
CA LYS A 374 -25.31 1.75 -13.25
C LYS A 374 -24.87 2.78 -12.23
N TYR A 375 -23.57 3.05 -12.23
CA TYR A 375 -22.94 4.00 -11.34
C TYR A 375 -21.92 4.84 -12.09
N PHE A 376 -21.59 5.99 -11.52
CA PHE A 376 -20.40 6.75 -11.89
C PHE A 376 -19.51 6.88 -10.65
N SER A 377 -18.21 7.01 -10.89
CA SER A 377 -17.21 7.18 -9.84
C SER A 377 -16.34 8.40 -10.14
N GLU A 378 -16.02 9.17 -9.12
CA GLU A 378 -15.15 10.35 -9.20
C GLU A 378 -14.18 10.40 -8.02
N ILE A 379 -13.01 11.00 -8.24
CA ILE A 379 -12.04 11.27 -7.18
C ILE A 379 -12.46 12.58 -6.50
N THR A 380 -12.76 12.51 -5.21
CA THR A 380 -13.17 13.67 -4.40
C THR A 380 -12.02 14.25 -3.57
N GLU A 381 -11.07 13.41 -3.17
CA GLU A 381 -9.85 13.81 -2.51
C GLU A 381 -8.71 12.99 -3.11
N SER A 382 -7.69 13.69 -3.57
CA SER A 382 -6.44 13.10 -3.97
C SER A 382 -5.30 13.76 -3.21
N PHE A 383 -4.25 12.99 -3.03
CA PHE A 383 -3.04 13.43 -2.37
C PHE A 383 -1.87 13.22 -3.32
N CYS A 384 -1.14 14.29 -3.58
CA CYS A 384 0.29 14.15 -3.81
C CYS A 384 0.90 14.39 -2.43
N ALA A 385 1.41 13.34 -1.78
CA ALA A 385 1.93 13.50 -0.43
C ALA A 385 3.09 14.50 -0.38
N PHE A 386 2.91 15.57 0.38
CA PHE A 386 3.99 16.45 0.83
C PHE A 386 4.70 15.83 2.05
N THR A 387 5.11 14.57 1.95
CA THR A 387 6.36 14.18 2.59
C THR A 387 7.47 14.87 1.80
N THR A 388 8.53 15.34 2.43
CA THR A 388 9.68 15.94 1.70
C THR A 388 10.36 14.93 0.76
N SER A 389 9.98 13.66 0.81
CA SER A 389 10.48 12.61 -0.06
C SER A 389 9.52 11.41 -0.13
N ILE A 390 9.27 10.89 -1.33
CA ILE A 390 8.61 9.60 -1.56
C ILE A 390 9.66 8.58 -2.03
N ASN A 391 9.64 7.36 -1.51
CA ASN A 391 10.46 6.26 -2.03
C ASN A 391 9.70 5.56 -3.17
N CYS A 392 10.25 5.58 -4.39
CA CYS A 392 9.54 5.06 -5.56
C CYS A 392 10.06 3.70 -6.06
N HIS A 393 11.13 3.13 -5.48
CA HIS A 393 11.69 1.83 -5.91
C HIS A 393 12.70 1.24 -4.91
N ASN A 394 13.04 -0.04 -5.07
CA ASN A 394 14.10 -0.71 -4.31
C ASN A 394 15.50 -0.27 -4.78
N PHE A 395 15.99 0.90 -4.30
CA PHE A 395 17.31 1.45 -4.64
C PHE A 395 18.47 0.46 -4.39
N SER A 396 18.40 -0.30 -3.30
CA SER A 396 19.41 -1.30 -2.94
C SER A 396 19.50 -2.45 -3.93
N SER A 397 18.37 -2.98 -4.42
CA SER A 397 18.42 -4.07 -5.39
C SER A 397 19.08 -3.63 -6.69
N ASP A 398 18.84 -2.38 -7.11
CA ASP A 398 19.47 -1.81 -8.31
C ASP A 398 21.00 -1.76 -8.14
N LEU A 399 21.49 -1.34 -6.96
CA LEU A 399 22.93 -1.31 -6.66
C LEU A 399 23.53 -2.70 -6.44
N ARG A 400 22.79 -3.64 -5.85
CA ARG A 400 23.22 -5.04 -5.71
C ARG A 400 23.48 -5.66 -7.08
N ASN A 401 22.55 -5.49 -8.01
CA ASN A 401 22.71 -5.96 -9.39
C ASN A 401 23.93 -5.33 -10.08
N LEU A 402 24.21 -4.05 -9.80
CA LEU A 402 25.40 -3.37 -10.32
C LEU A 402 26.70 -4.00 -9.80
N TYR A 403 26.75 -4.40 -8.52
CA TYR A 403 27.88 -5.14 -7.96
C TYR A 403 28.04 -6.52 -8.60
N GLU A 404 26.97 -7.31 -8.65
CA GLU A 404 26.98 -8.68 -9.17
C GLU A 404 27.38 -8.76 -10.65
N THR A 405 26.99 -7.76 -11.46
CA THR A 405 27.33 -7.70 -12.89
C THR A 405 28.71 -7.09 -13.15
N GLY A 406 29.25 -6.30 -12.22
CA GLY A 406 30.49 -5.54 -12.40
C GLY A 406 30.44 -4.47 -13.50
N GLN A 407 29.26 -4.15 -14.05
CA GLN A 407 29.12 -3.26 -15.19
C GLN A 407 29.59 -1.83 -14.84
N PHE A 408 30.49 -1.26 -15.65
CA PHE A 408 31.10 0.07 -15.41
C PHE A 408 31.99 0.17 -14.16
N SER A 409 32.49 -0.96 -13.65
CA SER A 409 33.49 -0.96 -12.57
C SER A 409 34.74 -0.17 -12.98
N ASP A 410 35.19 0.72 -12.11
CA ASP A 410 36.32 1.63 -12.32
C ASP A 410 37.46 1.39 -11.31
N ALA A 411 37.37 0.33 -10.51
CA ALA A 411 38.40 -0.19 -9.63
C ALA A 411 38.26 -1.71 -9.42
N ARG A 412 39.31 -2.32 -8.89
CA ARG A 412 39.35 -3.73 -8.46
C ARG A 412 40.01 -3.89 -7.10
N ILE A 413 39.51 -4.84 -6.32
CA ILE A 413 40.10 -5.26 -5.05
C ILE A 413 40.54 -6.72 -5.22
N THR A 414 41.83 -6.99 -5.03
CA THR A 414 42.39 -8.34 -5.07
C THR A 414 42.58 -8.84 -3.65
N VAL A 415 41.91 -9.94 -3.29
CA VAL A 415 42.05 -10.60 -1.98
C VAL A 415 42.53 -12.03 -2.20
N GLY A 416 43.79 -12.30 -1.89
CA GLY A 416 44.40 -13.58 -2.23
C GLY A 416 44.35 -13.86 -3.74
N SER A 417 43.59 -14.87 -4.16
CA SER A 417 43.36 -15.21 -5.58
C SER A 417 42.08 -14.63 -6.18
N GLU A 418 41.20 -14.07 -5.35
CA GLU A 418 39.90 -13.53 -5.79
C GLU A 418 40.02 -12.06 -6.19
N VAL A 419 39.24 -11.66 -7.19
CA VAL A 419 39.22 -10.28 -7.71
C VAL A 419 37.78 -9.77 -7.72
N PHE A 420 37.55 -8.69 -6.97
CA PHE A 420 36.25 -8.02 -6.89
C PHE A 420 36.25 -6.77 -7.76
N PHE A 421 35.30 -6.66 -8.68
CA PHE A 421 35.10 -5.48 -9.51
C PHE A 421 34.17 -4.51 -8.78
N VAL A 422 34.63 -3.27 -8.59
CA VAL A 422 33.98 -2.31 -7.71
C VAL A 422 33.94 -0.90 -8.31
N HIS A 423 33.06 -0.07 -7.75
CA HIS A 423 32.82 1.31 -8.16
C HIS A 423 33.34 2.27 -7.09
N LYS A 424 34.31 3.10 -7.44
CA LYS A 424 34.93 4.09 -6.53
C LYS A 424 33.89 4.99 -5.90
N CYS A 425 32.92 5.48 -6.67
CA CYS A 425 31.88 6.38 -6.16
C CYS A 425 31.05 5.76 -5.03
N ILE A 426 30.76 4.46 -5.09
CA ILE A 426 30.02 3.73 -4.06
C ILE A 426 30.91 3.46 -2.86
N LEU A 427 32.13 2.94 -3.06
CA LEU A 427 33.04 2.65 -1.95
C LEU A 427 33.41 3.92 -1.15
N CYS A 428 33.71 5.02 -1.84
CA CYS A 428 34.05 6.29 -1.21
C CYS A 428 32.86 6.89 -0.42
N ALA A 429 31.63 6.66 -0.88
CA ALA A 429 30.43 7.11 -0.17
C ALA A 429 30.18 6.33 1.14
N ARG A 430 30.70 5.10 1.22
CA ARG A 430 30.44 4.14 2.31
C ARG A 430 31.60 3.95 3.28
N SER A 431 32.79 4.38 2.88
CA SER A 431 34.03 4.18 3.62
C SER A 431 34.95 5.39 3.45
N SER A 432 35.27 6.03 4.57
CA SER A 432 36.23 7.13 4.57
C SER A 432 37.66 6.66 4.21
N VAL A 433 37.97 5.39 4.50
CA VAL A 433 39.25 4.75 4.18
C VAL A 433 39.40 4.56 2.68
N PHE A 434 38.41 3.95 2.00
CA PHE A 434 38.43 3.84 0.54
C PHE A 434 38.42 5.22 -0.11
N SER A 435 37.65 6.18 0.43
CA SER A 435 37.68 7.57 -0.03
C SER A 435 39.08 8.16 0.00
N ARG A 436 39.87 7.91 1.05
CA ARG A 436 41.25 8.37 1.15
C ARG A 436 42.18 7.62 0.20
N MET A 437 42.02 6.30 0.07
CA MET A 437 42.84 5.47 -0.83
C MET A 437 42.74 5.94 -2.29
N PHE A 438 41.53 6.21 -2.78
CA PHE A 438 41.32 6.60 -4.18
C PHE A 438 41.59 8.08 -4.48
N GLN A 439 41.55 8.97 -3.48
CA GLN A 439 41.77 10.41 -3.68
C GLN A 439 43.20 10.87 -3.42
N THR A 440 44.02 10.08 -2.73
CA THR A 440 45.43 10.42 -2.49
C THR A 440 46.32 9.97 -3.65
N LYS A 441 47.50 10.58 -3.81
CA LYS A 441 48.47 10.22 -4.88
C LYS A 441 49.21 8.90 -4.62
N MET A 442 48.55 7.94 -4.00
CA MET A 442 49.10 6.61 -3.69
C MET A 442 49.00 5.69 -4.91
N THR A 443 49.59 4.50 -4.79
CA THR A 443 49.65 3.47 -5.85
C THR A 443 48.26 3.01 -6.29
N GLU A 444 47.34 2.92 -5.35
CA GLU A 444 45.95 2.47 -5.49
C GLU A 444 45.16 3.42 -6.39
N ALA A 445 45.35 4.73 -6.23
CA ALA A 445 44.75 5.75 -7.07
C ALA A 445 45.35 5.82 -8.49
N LYS A 446 46.55 5.28 -8.70
CA LYS A 446 47.20 5.23 -10.03
C LYS A 446 46.85 3.97 -10.80
N ASN A 447 46.69 2.86 -10.10
CA ASN A 447 46.54 1.53 -10.70
C ASN A 447 45.08 1.03 -10.63
N ASP A 448 44.19 1.77 -9.98
CA ASP A 448 42.79 1.41 -9.76
C ASP A 448 42.62 0.01 -9.14
N THR A 449 43.63 -0.39 -8.36
CA THR A 449 43.79 -1.75 -7.83
C THR A 449 44.22 -1.65 -6.37
N ILE A 450 43.48 -2.32 -5.49
CA ILE A 450 43.81 -2.45 -4.07
C ILE A 450 44.14 -3.92 -3.81
N GLU A 451 45.32 -4.20 -3.27
CA GLU A 451 45.75 -5.56 -2.92
C GLU A 451 45.66 -5.77 -1.41
N ILE A 452 44.97 -6.83 -0.99
CA ILE A 452 44.75 -7.19 0.41
C ILE A 452 45.11 -8.66 0.57
N SER A 453 45.98 -8.98 1.51
CA SER A 453 46.51 -10.34 1.70
C SER A 453 46.11 -10.97 3.02
N ASP A 454 45.56 -10.21 3.96
CA ASP A 454 45.31 -10.58 5.35
C ASP A 454 43.81 -10.71 5.69
N VAL A 455 42.96 -10.86 4.68
CA VAL A 455 41.50 -10.95 4.82
C VAL A 455 40.99 -12.17 4.06
N ASP A 456 40.04 -12.90 4.63
CA ASP A 456 39.34 -13.97 3.93
C ASP A 456 38.46 -13.39 2.78
N PRO A 457 38.56 -13.89 1.54
CA PRO A 457 37.76 -13.41 0.42
C PRO A 457 36.24 -13.42 0.68
N ASN A 458 35.71 -14.40 1.42
CA ASN A 458 34.29 -14.48 1.78
C ASN A 458 33.87 -13.35 2.72
N VAL A 459 34.73 -12.94 3.65
CA VAL A 459 34.46 -11.80 4.54
C VAL A 459 34.48 -10.48 3.76
N MET A 460 35.41 -10.35 2.81
CA MET A 460 35.43 -9.20 1.90
C MET A 460 34.15 -9.13 1.05
N GLU A 461 33.73 -10.25 0.46
CA GLU A 461 32.51 -10.34 -0.33
C GLU A 461 31.28 -9.90 0.46
N LYS A 462 31.14 -10.38 1.71
CA LYS A 462 30.04 -9.95 2.62
C LYS A 462 30.07 -8.45 2.90
N MET A 463 31.25 -7.88 3.15
CA MET A 463 31.40 -6.44 3.37
C MET A 463 31.03 -5.64 2.11
N LEU A 464 31.52 -6.05 0.94
CA LEU A 464 31.22 -5.37 -0.33
C LEU A 464 29.74 -5.48 -0.67
N SER A 465 29.16 -6.68 -0.62
CA SER A 465 27.71 -6.89 -0.82
C SER A 465 26.88 -6.01 0.11
N TYR A 466 27.28 -5.87 1.38
CA TYR A 466 26.65 -4.94 2.31
C TYR A 466 26.86 -3.46 1.93
N MET A 467 27.99 -3.05 1.37
CA MET A 467 28.20 -1.64 0.96
C MET A 467 27.29 -1.22 -0.20
N TYR A 468 26.90 -2.16 -1.07
CA TYR A 468 26.00 -1.91 -2.20
C TYR A 468 24.52 -2.06 -1.83
N SER A 469 24.17 -3.11 -1.08
CA SER A 469 22.78 -3.47 -0.80
C SER A 469 22.33 -3.14 0.63
N GLY A 470 23.24 -3.09 1.60
CA GLY A 470 22.88 -2.82 3.01
C GLY A 470 22.26 -4.04 3.67
N TYR A 471 22.07 -5.08 2.86
CA TYR A 471 21.70 -6.39 3.26
C TYR A 471 22.95 -7.23 3.50
N LEU A 472 22.82 -8.15 4.45
CA LEU A 472 23.87 -9.08 4.81
C LEU A 472 23.20 -10.44 4.95
N GLU A 473 23.52 -11.37 4.06
CA GLU A 473 23.10 -12.77 4.17
C GLU A 473 24.06 -13.48 5.12
N ASP A 474 23.50 -14.18 6.10
CA ASP A 474 24.19 -15.16 6.94
C ASP A 474 25.55 -14.71 7.53
N MET A 475 25.51 -14.16 8.73
CA MET A 475 26.69 -13.61 9.41
C MET A 475 27.22 -14.45 10.56
N GLU A 476 26.56 -15.57 10.89
CA GLU A 476 26.86 -16.35 12.10
C GLU A 476 28.32 -16.80 12.16
N ASP A 477 28.84 -17.36 11.07
CA ASP A 477 30.17 -17.97 11.05
C ASP A 477 31.33 -16.98 10.93
N SER A 478 31.06 -15.70 10.59
CA SER A 478 32.11 -14.74 10.24
C SER A 478 31.91 -13.35 10.85
N VAL A 479 31.01 -13.20 11.84
CA VAL A 479 30.63 -11.89 12.39
C VAL A 479 31.79 -11.16 13.07
N GLU A 480 32.68 -11.86 13.77
CA GLU A 480 33.83 -11.24 14.47
C GLU A 480 34.85 -10.65 13.47
N GLU A 481 35.15 -11.40 12.41
CA GLU A 481 36.04 -10.97 11.33
C GLU A 481 35.42 -9.82 10.52
N LEU A 482 34.12 -9.92 10.21
CA LEU A 482 33.37 -8.89 9.51
C LEU A 482 33.26 -7.59 10.32
N TYR A 483 33.05 -7.70 11.65
CA TYR A 483 33.09 -6.56 12.57
C TYR A 483 34.46 -5.86 12.53
N SER A 484 35.54 -6.64 12.62
CA SER A 484 36.91 -6.14 12.58
C SER A 484 37.21 -5.43 11.26
N LEU A 485 36.80 -6.03 10.14
CA LEU A 485 36.99 -5.50 8.80
C LEU A 485 36.18 -4.21 8.58
N ALA A 486 34.92 -4.19 9.00
CA ALA A 486 34.07 -3.01 8.95
C ALA A 486 34.66 -1.85 9.77
N ASN A 487 35.26 -2.13 10.92
CA ASN A 487 35.98 -1.12 11.70
C ASN A 487 37.25 -0.62 10.97
N ARG A 488 38.06 -1.54 10.41
CA ARG A 488 39.31 -1.22 9.70
C ARG A 488 39.08 -0.31 8.50
N TYR A 489 38.04 -0.57 7.73
CA TYR A 489 37.68 0.22 6.54
C TYR A 489 36.69 1.34 6.86
N ASP A 490 36.40 1.61 8.13
CA ASP A 490 35.48 2.66 8.57
C ASP A 490 34.13 2.61 7.84
N VAL A 491 33.40 1.52 8.03
CA VAL A 491 32.01 1.30 7.60
C VAL A 491 31.13 1.21 8.85
N PRO A 492 30.72 2.35 9.46
CA PRO A 492 30.13 2.36 10.79
C PRO A 492 28.78 1.65 10.87
N SER A 493 27.97 1.69 9.79
CA SER A 493 26.67 1.01 9.75
C SER A 493 26.81 -0.52 9.82
N LEU A 494 27.76 -1.09 9.08
CA LEU A 494 28.08 -2.51 9.14
C LEU A 494 28.65 -2.91 10.49
N ARG A 495 29.59 -2.11 11.03
CA ARG A 495 30.17 -2.33 12.36
C ARG A 495 29.07 -2.37 13.43
N LYS A 496 28.13 -1.43 13.39
CA LYS A 496 27.00 -1.38 14.33
C LYS A 496 26.08 -2.59 14.17
N LYS A 497 25.78 -3.02 12.93
CA LYS A 497 24.98 -4.22 12.66
C LYS A 497 25.64 -5.48 13.24
N CYS A 498 26.94 -5.65 13.02
CA CYS A 498 27.70 -6.76 13.61
C CYS A 498 27.72 -6.69 15.14
N SER A 499 27.93 -5.49 15.72
CA SER A 499 27.88 -5.29 17.18
C SER A 499 26.53 -5.71 17.78
N ASN A 500 25.42 -5.29 17.17
CA ASN A 500 24.08 -5.69 17.61
C ASN A 500 23.84 -7.20 17.51
N PHE A 501 24.33 -7.83 16.44
CA PHE A 501 24.25 -9.28 16.29
C PHE A 501 25.01 -10.00 17.39
N LEU A 502 26.25 -9.57 17.69
CA LEU A 502 27.08 -10.13 18.75
C LEU A 502 26.40 -10.01 20.12
N LYS A 503 25.84 -8.83 20.45
CA LYS A 503 25.11 -8.62 21.71
C LYS A 503 23.89 -9.53 21.88
N SER A 504 23.20 -9.81 20.78
CA SER A 504 21.99 -10.65 20.80
C SER A 504 22.32 -12.15 20.90
N ASN A 505 23.58 -12.53 20.69
CA ASN A 505 24.03 -13.92 20.61
C ASN A 505 25.20 -14.21 21.59
N PHE A 506 25.20 -13.55 22.75
CA PHE A 506 26.14 -13.89 23.81
C PHE A 506 25.90 -15.31 24.32
N THR A 507 26.99 -16.05 24.47
CA THR A 507 27.05 -17.37 25.08
C THR A 507 28.20 -17.42 26.06
N PHE A 508 28.18 -18.39 26.97
CA PHE A 508 29.29 -18.59 27.91
C PHE A 508 30.61 -18.90 27.18
N GLY A 509 30.54 -19.48 25.98
CA GLY A 509 31.71 -19.83 25.18
C GLY A 509 32.32 -18.69 24.38
N ASN A 510 31.52 -17.68 23.97
CA ASN A 510 31.99 -16.61 23.07
C ASN A 510 32.17 -15.25 23.75
N VAL A 511 31.50 -14.96 24.88
CA VAL A 511 31.44 -13.60 25.45
C VAL A 511 32.82 -13.04 25.80
N CYS A 512 33.75 -13.91 26.18
CA CYS A 512 35.12 -13.52 26.49
C CYS A 512 35.91 -13.04 25.26
N ASN A 513 35.73 -13.71 24.11
CA ASN A 513 36.33 -13.29 22.84
C ASN A 513 35.72 -11.95 22.41
N ILE A 514 34.38 -11.83 22.50
CA ILE A 514 33.68 -10.61 22.11
C ILE A 514 34.10 -9.43 23.00
N LEU A 515 34.31 -9.64 24.30
CA LEU A 515 34.84 -8.61 25.19
C LEU A 515 36.24 -8.12 24.76
N GLN A 516 37.14 -9.05 24.42
CA GLN A 516 38.49 -8.70 23.91
C GLN A 516 38.41 -7.98 22.57
N LEU A 517 37.52 -8.44 21.68
CA LEU A 517 37.28 -7.83 20.38
C LEU A 517 36.78 -6.38 20.54
N ALA A 518 35.84 -6.15 21.46
CA ALA A 518 35.32 -4.83 21.76
C ALA A 518 36.40 -3.90 22.32
N ASP A 519 37.27 -4.39 23.21
CA ASP A 519 38.41 -3.64 23.74
C ASP A 519 39.42 -3.28 22.63
N LEU A 520 39.78 -4.26 21.79
CA LEU A 520 40.69 -4.08 20.65
C LEU A 520 40.22 -2.97 19.69
N HIS A 521 38.91 -2.89 19.45
CA HIS A 521 38.29 -1.91 18.56
C HIS A 521 37.78 -0.65 19.28
N SER A 522 38.01 -0.53 20.59
CA SER A 522 37.55 0.59 21.42
C SER A 522 36.02 0.82 21.35
N ASP A 523 35.24 -0.25 21.25
CA ASP A 523 33.78 -0.22 21.23
C ASP A 523 33.23 -0.37 22.65
N SER A 524 33.13 0.75 23.34
CA SER A 524 32.65 0.81 24.73
C SER A 524 31.24 0.24 24.92
N ASP A 525 30.39 0.33 23.90
CA ASP A 525 28.99 -0.10 23.99
C ASP A 525 28.88 -1.63 23.92
N LEU A 526 29.62 -2.27 23.00
CA LEU A 526 29.77 -3.72 22.97
C LEU A 526 30.50 -4.25 24.21
N PHE A 527 31.56 -3.56 24.65
CA PHE A 527 32.36 -3.93 25.81
C PHE A 527 31.52 -3.96 27.10
N ASN A 528 30.75 -2.88 27.36
CA ASN A 528 29.88 -2.81 28.53
C ASN A 528 28.78 -3.87 28.48
N SER A 529 28.16 -4.10 27.31
CA SER A 529 27.13 -5.13 27.15
C SER A 529 27.68 -6.54 27.46
N ALA A 530 28.91 -6.84 27.02
CA ALA A 530 29.58 -8.10 27.32
C ALA A 530 29.93 -8.21 28.82
N LEU A 531 30.38 -7.12 29.46
CA LEU A 531 30.64 -7.09 30.90
C LEU A 531 29.39 -7.33 31.73
N ASP A 532 28.25 -6.74 31.34
CA ASP A 532 26.98 -6.94 32.03
C ASP A 532 26.56 -8.42 31.97
N PHE A 533 26.66 -9.04 30.78
CA PHE A 533 26.39 -10.47 30.62
C PHE A 533 27.32 -11.35 31.48
N ILE A 534 28.63 -11.05 31.50
CA ILE A 534 29.59 -11.76 32.35
C ILE A 534 29.24 -11.59 33.83
N SER A 535 28.85 -10.37 34.24
CA SER A 535 28.49 -10.08 35.62
C SER A 535 27.25 -10.86 36.05
N ASP A 536 26.22 -10.93 35.19
CA ASP A 536 24.98 -11.65 35.46
C ASP A 536 25.18 -13.17 35.53
N HIS A 537 26.02 -13.72 34.65
CA HIS A 537 26.29 -15.15 34.51
C HIS A 537 27.67 -15.58 35.05
N ALA A 538 28.21 -14.85 36.02
CA ALA A 538 29.59 -14.98 36.49
C ALA A 538 30.03 -16.42 36.83
N LYS A 539 29.17 -17.21 37.51
CA LYS A 539 29.51 -18.58 37.91
C LYS A 539 29.77 -19.48 36.70
N ASP A 540 28.90 -19.39 35.69
CA ASP A 540 28.97 -20.22 34.49
C ASP A 540 30.13 -19.78 33.60
N VAL A 541 30.29 -18.47 33.40
CA VAL A 541 31.37 -17.90 32.58
C VAL A 541 32.75 -18.18 33.21
N PHE A 542 32.92 -17.96 34.51
CA PHE A 542 34.21 -18.14 35.17
C PHE A 542 34.64 -19.61 35.27
N SER A 543 33.70 -20.54 35.13
CA SER A 543 33.96 -21.97 35.08
C SER A 543 34.40 -22.46 33.70
N THR A 544 34.32 -21.62 32.65
CA THR A 544 34.76 -22.00 31.31
C THR A 544 36.28 -22.09 31.20
N ASP A 545 36.78 -23.06 30.45
CA ASP A 545 38.21 -23.21 30.17
C ASP A 545 38.82 -21.94 29.56
N HIS A 546 38.02 -21.22 28.77
CA HIS A 546 38.42 -19.99 28.12
C HIS A 546 38.71 -18.88 29.14
N TRP A 547 37.81 -18.61 30.08
CA TRP A 547 38.03 -17.61 31.14
C TRP A 547 39.22 -17.98 32.05
N ILE A 548 39.34 -19.26 32.41
CA ILE A 548 40.47 -19.78 33.19
C ILE A 548 41.80 -19.54 32.47
N LYS A 549 41.83 -19.64 31.15
CA LYS A 549 43.01 -19.33 30.34
C LYS A 549 43.31 -17.82 30.34
N ILE A 550 42.29 -16.96 30.20
CA ILE A 550 42.46 -15.49 30.23
C ILE A 550 43.03 -15.04 31.58
N THR A 551 42.48 -15.51 32.70
CA THR A 551 42.89 -15.08 34.05
C THR A 551 44.31 -15.51 34.43
N LYS A 552 44.85 -16.55 33.78
CA LYS A 552 46.27 -16.93 33.92
C LYS A 552 47.21 -15.93 33.25
N CYS A 553 46.76 -15.28 32.17
CA CYS A 553 47.58 -14.39 31.36
C CYS A 553 47.27 -12.91 31.57
N ASN A 554 46.11 -12.56 32.15
CA ASN A 554 45.65 -11.19 32.32
C ASN A 554 45.27 -10.91 33.78
N PHE A 555 46.10 -10.11 34.46
CA PHE A 555 45.90 -9.72 35.86
C PHE A 555 44.58 -8.98 36.09
N MET A 556 44.15 -8.13 35.15
CA MET A 556 42.91 -7.36 35.27
C MET A 556 41.68 -8.26 35.22
N ALA A 557 41.69 -9.30 34.37
CA ALA A 557 40.62 -10.29 34.32
C ALA A 557 40.49 -11.06 35.66
N LYS A 558 41.63 -11.39 36.28
CA LYS A 558 41.65 -12.04 37.60
C LYS A 558 41.10 -11.12 38.69
N LEU A 559 41.48 -9.85 38.68
CA LEU A 559 40.95 -8.85 39.61
C LEU A 559 39.43 -8.67 39.45
N LEU A 560 38.94 -8.64 38.20
CA LEU A 560 37.52 -8.54 37.90
C LEU A 560 36.75 -9.75 38.43
N GLN A 561 37.26 -10.97 38.24
CA GLN A 561 36.69 -12.17 38.82
C GLN A 561 36.60 -12.09 40.36
N ASP A 562 37.69 -11.69 41.02
CA ASP A 562 37.74 -11.58 42.49
C ASP A 562 36.77 -10.50 43.02
N LEU A 563 36.56 -9.41 42.27
CA LEU A 563 35.61 -8.36 42.63
C LEU A 563 34.16 -8.81 42.44
N VAL A 564 33.83 -9.42 41.31
CA VAL A 564 32.47 -9.89 40.99
C VAL A 564 32.04 -10.99 41.98
N LEU A 565 32.95 -11.90 42.35
CA LEU A 565 32.69 -12.95 43.35
C LEU A 565 32.61 -12.43 44.80
N LYS A 566 33.05 -11.20 45.09
CA LYS A 566 32.93 -10.57 46.42
C LYS A 566 31.61 -9.79 46.58
N ILE A 567 31.02 -9.35 45.48
CA ILE A 567 29.80 -8.51 45.47
C ILE A 567 28.53 -9.36 45.44
N LYS A 568 28.60 -10.61 44.95
CA LYS A 568 27.54 -11.62 44.98
C LYS A 568 27.79 -12.65 46.08
#